data_AF-A0A1F4E4M2-F1
#
_entry.id   AF-A0A1F4E4M2-F1
#
_cell.length_a   1.000
_cell.length_b   1.000
_cell.length_c   1.000
_cell.angle_alpha   90.00
_cell.angle_beta   90.00
_cell.angle_gamma   90.00
#
_symmetry.space_group_name_H-M   'P 1'
#
loop_
_entity.id
_entity.type
_entity.pdbx_description
1 polymer ?
#
loop_
_entity_poly.entity_id
_entity_poly.type
_entity_poly.pdbx_seq_one_letter_code
_entity_poly.pdbx_strand_id
1 'polypeptide(L)'
;MLRHLIASMCLGVLVTSAAAECNIDLLKEEIAANDRLQAQLLASGKPDKEALKDLLVQRLKTMNEVRKCADQGDIEAAYLAGVTFMEHGDRWALSALVAENLDNTPRSPWRENVRELYTTAIKYLESAANKNHFAAMEHLAKTYSADKPGIGREPDVALEWYARGIKLALNQRKRMDAVRLFSRMKELDKAHPLTRKAEKDLYSESSRGN
;
A
#
# COMPACT_ATOMS: atom_id res chain seq x y z
N MET A 1 62.53 1.28 26.35
CA MET A 1 62.46 1.99 25.05
C MET A 1 62.07 0.95 24.00
N LEU A 2 60.79 0.86 23.66
CA LEU A 2 60.12 1.54 22.54
C LEU A 2 60.37 0.85 21.19
N ARG A 3 59.26 0.56 20.48
CA ARG A 3 59.06 0.40 19.01
C ARG A 3 59.33 -0.98 18.40
N HIS A 4 58.29 -1.72 18.00
CA HIS A 4 57.62 -1.78 16.66
C HIS A 4 57.85 -3.21 16.10
N LEU A 5 56.90 -4.01 15.59
CA LEU A 5 55.74 -3.77 14.72
C LEU A 5 54.68 -4.88 14.89
N ILE A 6 53.42 -4.45 14.72
CA ILE A 6 52.20 -5.24 14.55
C ILE A 6 51.93 -5.36 13.03
N ALA A 7 51.56 -6.54 12.54
CA ALA A 7 50.71 -6.85 11.37
C ALA A 7 50.84 -8.37 11.13
N SER A 8 49.81 -9.21 11.01
CA SER A 8 48.55 -9.03 10.30
C SER A 8 47.59 -10.13 10.78
N MET A 9 46.54 -9.75 11.51
CA MET A 9 45.35 -10.58 11.63
C MET A 9 44.25 -9.84 10.89
N CYS A 10 44.02 -10.21 9.63
CA CYS A 10 42.80 -9.90 8.92
C CYS A 10 41.65 -10.66 9.60
N LEU A 11 41.14 -10.13 10.73
CA LEU A 11 39.77 -10.40 11.11
C LEU A 11 38.88 -9.70 10.09
N GLY A 12 38.36 -10.50 9.16
CA GLY A 12 37.18 -10.12 8.40
C GLY A 12 36.05 -9.87 9.39
N VAL A 13 35.87 -8.60 9.75
CA VAL A 13 34.62 -8.14 10.34
C VAL A 13 33.59 -8.24 9.22
N LEU A 14 32.92 -9.40 9.16
CA LEU A 14 31.57 -9.46 8.64
C LEU A 14 30.77 -8.45 9.47
N VAL A 15 30.65 -7.25 8.95
CA VAL A 15 29.56 -6.34 9.33
C VAL A 15 28.30 -7.04 8.83
N THR A 16 27.79 -7.98 9.62
CA THR A 16 26.38 -8.32 9.56
C THR A 16 25.69 -7.04 10.00
N SER A 17 25.31 -6.20 9.04
CA SER A 17 24.35 -5.15 9.33
C SER A 17 23.13 -5.89 9.86
N ALA A 18 22.91 -5.82 11.17
CA ALA A 18 21.63 -6.11 11.74
C ALA A 18 20.68 -5.05 11.19
N ALA A 19 20.20 -5.25 9.97
CA ALA A 19 18.96 -4.65 9.54
C ALA A 19 17.97 -5.13 10.60
N ALA A 20 17.51 -4.22 11.46
CA ALA A 20 16.40 -4.50 12.34
C ALA A 20 15.32 -5.12 11.46
N GLU A 21 15.07 -6.41 11.65
CA GLU A 21 14.14 -7.15 10.81
C GLU A 21 12.81 -6.43 10.87
N CYS A 22 12.27 -6.09 9.70
CA CYS A 22 10.99 -5.44 9.66
C CYS A 22 9.91 -6.39 10.18
N ASN A 23 9.35 -6.09 11.35
CA ASN A 23 8.23 -6.87 11.88
C ASN A 23 6.91 -6.33 11.33
N ILE A 24 6.57 -6.75 10.10
CA ILE A 24 5.39 -6.27 9.41
C ILE A 24 4.08 -6.66 10.10
N ASP A 25 4.03 -7.83 10.73
CA ASP A 25 2.82 -8.26 11.44
C ASP A 25 2.53 -7.36 12.64
N LEU A 26 3.57 -6.98 13.41
CA LEU A 26 3.44 -5.99 14.48
C LEU A 26 2.95 -4.63 13.94
N LEU A 27 3.52 -4.16 12.83
CA LEU A 27 3.12 -2.87 12.22
C LEU A 27 1.66 -2.88 11.74
N LYS A 28 1.16 -4.00 11.21
CA LYS A 28 -0.26 -4.18 10.86
C LYS A 28 -1.16 -4.07 12.09
N GLU A 29 -0.76 -4.70 13.20
CA GLU A 29 -1.50 -4.63 14.46
C GLU A 29 -1.53 -3.20 15.02
N GLU A 30 -0.40 -2.48 14.95
CA GLU A 30 -0.33 -1.08 15.37
C GLU A 30 -1.25 -0.17 14.53
N ILE A 31 -1.26 -0.33 13.21
CA ILE A 31 -2.16 0.42 12.32
C ILE A 31 -3.61 0.14 12.70
N ALA A 32 -3.98 -1.13 12.88
CA ALA A 32 -5.33 -1.51 13.27
C ALA A 32 -5.72 -0.97 14.66
N ALA A 33 -4.79 -0.95 15.62
CA ALA A 33 -5.01 -0.36 16.94
C ALA A 33 -5.24 1.16 16.84
N ASN A 34 -4.45 1.85 16.02
CA ASN A 34 -4.60 3.29 15.77
C ASN A 34 -5.96 3.64 15.15
N ASP A 35 -6.47 2.82 14.24
CA ASP A 35 -7.79 3.02 13.64
C ASP A 35 -8.93 2.80 14.63
N ARG A 36 -8.82 1.78 15.50
CA ARG A 36 -9.77 1.54 16.58
C ARG A 36 -9.80 2.72 17.55
N LEU A 37 -8.63 3.24 17.93
CA LEU A 37 -8.52 4.39 18.82
C LEU A 37 -9.14 5.64 18.18
N GLN A 38 -8.88 5.90 16.88
CA GLN A 38 -9.53 7.00 16.17
C GLN A 38 -11.06 6.89 16.23
N ALA A 39 -11.60 5.71 15.92
CA ALA A 39 -13.04 5.50 15.93
C ALA A 39 -13.65 5.78 17.32
N GLN A 40 -12.96 5.36 18.39
CA GLN A 40 -13.37 5.65 19.76
C GLN A 40 -13.33 7.15 20.09
N LEU A 41 -12.26 7.85 19.72
CA LEU A 41 -12.10 9.28 19.97
C LEU A 41 -13.15 10.12 19.22
N LEU A 42 -13.53 9.71 18.01
CA LEU A 42 -14.53 10.42 17.21
C LEU A 42 -15.98 10.13 17.65
N ALA A 43 -16.25 9.00 18.30
CA ALA A 43 -17.59 8.61 18.72
C ALA A 43 -18.20 9.52 19.81
N SER A 44 -17.39 10.33 20.51
CA SER A 44 -17.82 11.17 21.63
C SER A 44 -18.53 12.48 21.21
N GLY A 45 -18.58 12.82 19.91
CA GLY A 45 -19.18 14.06 19.40
C GLY A 45 -18.41 15.35 19.75
N LYS A 46 -17.47 15.28 20.71
CA LYS A 46 -16.47 16.30 21.04
C LYS A 46 -15.13 15.59 21.24
N PRO A 47 -14.39 15.32 20.15
CA PRO A 47 -13.16 14.56 20.25
C PRO A 47 -12.12 15.30 21.09
N ASP A 48 -11.45 14.56 21.97
CA ASP A 48 -10.34 15.08 22.77
C ASP A 48 -9.18 15.44 21.83
N LYS A 49 -8.85 16.73 21.79
CA LYS A 49 -7.83 17.27 20.89
C LYS A 49 -6.43 16.79 21.23
N GLU A 50 -6.11 16.62 22.51
CA GLU A 50 -4.78 16.16 22.91
C GLU A 50 -4.62 14.67 22.61
N ALA A 51 -5.64 13.86 22.89
CA ALA A 51 -5.63 12.45 22.50
C ALA A 51 -5.54 12.25 20.97
N LEU A 52 -6.15 13.14 20.18
CA LEU A 52 -6.00 13.12 18.71
C LEU A 52 -4.58 13.50 18.26
N LYS A 53 -3.92 14.45 18.93
CA LYS A 53 -2.51 14.79 18.65
C LYS A 53 -1.58 13.63 18.97
N ASP A 54 -1.77 12.97 20.11
CA ASP A 54 -0.97 11.80 20.49
C ASP A 54 -1.14 10.66 19.48
N LEU A 55 -2.38 10.41 19.05
CA LEU A 55 -2.67 9.43 18.01
C LEU A 55 -2.00 9.78 16.66
N LEU A 56 -1.95 11.07 16.29
CA LEU A 56 -1.23 11.50 15.09
C LEU A 56 0.27 11.22 15.18
N VAL A 57 0.89 11.51 16.33
CA VAL A 57 2.31 11.21 16.57
C VAL A 57 2.57 9.71 16.47
N GLN A 58 1.73 8.88 17.10
CA GLN A 58 1.81 7.42 17.03
C GLN A 58 1.74 6.92 15.57
N ARG A 59 0.78 7.42 14.79
CA ARG A 59 0.60 7.06 13.38
C ARG A 59 1.80 7.44 12.53
N LEU A 60 2.33 8.65 12.70
CA LEU A 60 3.51 9.10 11.97
C LEU A 60 4.72 8.21 12.27
N LYS A 61 4.88 7.79 13.53
CA LYS A 61 5.94 6.85 13.92
C LYS A 61 5.77 5.51 13.22
N THR A 62 4.62 4.84 13.38
CA THR A 62 4.33 3.54 12.75
C THR A 62 4.53 3.61 11.23
N MET A 63 4.11 4.71 10.58
CA MET A 63 4.29 4.86 9.14
C MET A 63 5.71 5.08 8.66
N ASN A 64 6.51 5.79 9.44
CA ASN A 64 7.93 5.92 9.12
C ASN A 64 8.63 4.56 9.21
N GLU A 65 8.21 3.70 10.14
CA GLU A 65 8.71 2.33 10.24
C GLU A 65 8.26 1.48 9.04
N VAL A 66 6.98 1.52 8.66
CA VAL A 66 6.47 0.84 7.45
C VAL A 66 7.21 1.31 6.19
N ARG A 67 7.42 2.62 6.02
CA ARG A 67 8.17 3.18 4.89
C ARG A 67 9.61 2.69 4.87
N LYS A 68 10.30 2.72 6.01
CA LYS A 68 11.68 2.23 6.11
C LYS A 68 11.77 0.78 5.63
N CYS A 69 10.82 -0.07 6.01
CA CYS A 69 10.77 -1.45 5.55
C CYS A 69 10.50 -1.57 4.04
N ALA A 70 9.56 -0.77 3.53
CA ALA A 70 9.26 -0.73 2.09
C ALA A 70 10.50 -0.28 1.28
N ASP A 71 11.21 0.73 1.77
CA ASP A 71 12.43 1.27 1.16
C ASP A 71 13.61 0.27 1.23
N GLN A 72 13.60 -0.62 2.23
CA GLN A 72 14.51 -1.79 2.31
C GLN A 72 14.13 -2.91 1.33
N GLY A 73 13.02 -2.78 0.60
CA GLY A 73 12.60 -3.69 -0.45
C GLY A 73 11.58 -4.74 0.00
N ASP A 74 11.09 -4.68 1.24
CA ASP A 74 10.02 -5.55 1.72
C ASP A 74 8.72 -5.31 0.93
N ILE A 75 8.20 -6.39 0.34
CA ILE A 75 7.06 -6.35 -0.58
C ILE A 75 5.76 -6.05 0.18
N GLU A 76 5.60 -6.68 1.35
CA GLU A 76 4.40 -6.53 2.16
C GLU A 76 4.38 -5.16 2.81
N ALA A 77 5.54 -4.65 3.23
CA ALA A 77 5.69 -3.28 3.69
C ALA A 77 5.33 -2.25 2.62
N ALA A 78 5.78 -2.46 1.38
CA ALA A 78 5.43 -1.59 0.27
C ALA A 78 3.92 -1.63 -0.01
N TYR A 79 3.32 -2.82 0.00
CA TYR A 79 1.87 -2.95 -0.09
C TYR A 79 1.15 -2.20 1.05
N LEU A 80 1.57 -2.42 2.30
CA LEU A 80 1.00 -1.80 3.48
C LEU A 80 1.12 -0.28 3.45
N ALA A 81 2.31 0.25 3.12
CA ALA A 81 2.52 1.68 2.91
C ALA A 81 1.52 2.25 1.90
N GLY A 82 1.41 1.60 0.73
CA GLY A 82 0.53 2.00 -0.34
C GLY A 82 -0.95 2.05 0.08
N VAL A 83 -1.46 0.98 0.69
CA VAL A 83 -2.86 0.93 1.13
C VAL A 83 -3.13 1.92 2.27
N THR A 84 -2.24 2.00 3.26
CA THR A 84 -2.45 2.89 4.40
C THR A 84 -2.49 4.36 3.98
N PHE A 85 -1.60 4.79 3.08
CA PHE A 85 -1.65 6.16 2.56
C PHE A 85 -2.93 6.42 1.75
N MET A 86 -3.39 5.45 0.96
CA MET A 86 -4.61 5.63 0.16
C MET A 86 -5.90 5.63 0.96
N GLU A 87 -6.01 4.80 1.99
CA GLU A 87 -7.24 4.60 2.76
C GLU A 87 -7.31 5.49 4.02
N HIS A 88 -6.16 5.80 4.61
CA HIS A 88 -6.09 6.52 5.88
C HIS A 88 -5.45 7.91 5.75
N GLY A 89 -4.82 8.24 4.62
CA GLY A 89 -4.21 9.56 4.40
C GLY A 89 -5.18 10.72 4.63
N ASP A 90 -6.40 10.61 4.10
CA ASP A 90 -7.48 11.59 4.32
C ASP A 90 -7.91 11.66 5.79
N ARG A 91 -7.93 10.51 6.49
CA ARG A 91 -8.33 10.45 7.91
C ARG A 91 -7.28 11.05 8.82
N TRP A 92 -6.01 10.96 8.47
CA TRP A 92 -4.93 11.60 9.24
C TRP A 92 -4.92 13.10 9.02
N ALA A 93 -5.11 13.53 7.77
CA ALA A 93 -5.33 14.94 7.48
C ALA A 93 -6.52 15.49 8.26
N LEU A 94 -7.64 14.75 8.32
CA LEU A 94 -8.82 15.13 9.10
C LEU A 94 -8.53 15.22 10.62
N SER A 95 -7.79 14.27 11.18
CA SER A 95 -7.35 14.33 12.58
C SER A 95 -6.48 15.55 12.87
N ALA A 96 -5.56 15.92 11.96
CA ALA A 96 -4.74 17.12 12.08
C ALA A 96 -5.59 18.39 11.99
N LEU A 97 -6.56 18.43 11.07
CA LEU A 97 -7.52 19.54 10.97
C LEU A 97 -8.29 19.78 12.27
N VAL A 98 -8.76 18.71 12.92
CA VAL A 98 -9.51 18.80 14.19
C VAL A 98 -8.61 19.21 15.35
N ALA A 99 -7.39 18.66 15.41
CA ALA A 99 -6.41 18.99 16.46
C ALA A 99 -5.94 20.44 16.39
N GLU A 100 -5.71 20.96 15.19
CA GLU A 100 -5.14 22.30 14.94
C GLU A 100 -6.19 23.36 14.55
N ASN A 101 -7.46 22.96 14.43
CA ASN A 101 -8.58 23.83 14.02
C ASN A 101 -8.36 24.50 12.64
N LEU A 102 -7.83 23.73 11.69
CA LEU A 102 -7.47 24.21 10.36
C LEU A 102 -8.68 24.21 9.40
N ASP A 103 -8.63 25.08 8.39
CA ASP A 103 -9.68 25.22 7.38
C ASP A 103 -9.80 23.97 6.47
N ASN A 104 -11.03 23.50 6.24
CA ASN A 104 -11.36 22.34 5.40
C ASN A 104 -11.85 22.74 3.98
N THR A 105 -11.69 24.00 3.59
CA THR A 105 -12.09 24.45 2.25
C THR A 105 -11.30 23.75 1.12
N PRO A 106 -11.82 23.75 -0.12
CA PRO A 106 -11.13 23.22 -1.30
C PRO A 106 -9.75 23.83 -1.60
N ARG A 107 -9.45 25.03 -1.07
CA ARG A 107 -8.16 25.72 -1.28
C ARG A 107 -7.15 25.47 -0.16
N SER A 108 -7.48 24.64 0.82
CA SER A 108 -6.64 24.45 1.99
C SER A 108 -5.33 23.70 1.64
N PRO A 109 -4.16 24.14 2.14
CA PRO A 109 -2.85 23.57 1.78
C PRO A 109 -2.71 22.06 1.98
N TRP A 110 -3.42 21.46 2.96
CA TRP A 110 -3.34 20.02 3.22
C TRP A 110 -3.91 19.16 2.08
N ARG A 111 -4.80 19.71 1.22
CA ARG A 111 -5.31 18.98 0.05
C ARG A 111 -4.24 18.73 -1.00
N GLU A 112 -3.25 19.60 -1.13
CA GLU A 112 -2.08 19.35 -1.99
C GLU A 112 -1.22 18.23 -1.39
N ASN A 113 -1.02 18.23 -0.06
CA ASN A 113 -0.35 17.13 0.63
C ASN A 113 -1.07 15.78 0.42
N VAL A 114 -2.41 15.77 0.38
CA VAL A 114 -3.19 14.56 0.08
C VAL A 114 -2.91 14.03 -1.33
N ARG A 115 -2.77 14.92 -2.33
CA ARG A 115 -2.36 14.49 -3.68
C ARG A 115 -0.98 13.84 -3.66
N GLU A 116 -0.02 14.45 -2.97
CA GLU A 116 1.34 13.88 -2.83
C GLU A 116 1.33 12.52 -2.12
N LEU A 117 0.48 12.35 -1.10
CA LEU A 117 0.26 11.06 -0.43
C LEU A 117 -0.27 10.01 -1.40
N TYR A 118 -1.25 10.35 -2.24
CA TYR A 118 -1.80 9.44 -3.25
C TYR A 118 -0.75 9.03 -4.30
N THR A 119 0.05 9.96 -4.80
CA THR A 119 1.14 9.64 -5.73
C THR A 119 2.20 8.74 -5.08
N THR A 120 2.52 9.00 -3.81
CA THR A 120 3.46 8.16 -3.05
C THR A 120 2.90 6.76 -2.82
N ALA A 121 1.61 6.66 -2.51
CA ALA A 121 0.90 5.41 -2.32
C ALA A 121 0.94 4.53 -3.58
N ILE A 122 0.68 5.12 -4.75
CA ILE A 122 0.75 4.43 -6.04
C ILE A 122 2.15 3.86 -6.26
N LYS A 123 3.21 4.65 -6.03
CA LYS A 123 4.60 4.18 -6.21
C LYS A 123 4.91 2.95 -5.36
N TYR A 124 4.48 2.94 -4.10
CA TYR A 124 4.68 1.80 -3.22
C TYR A 124 3.88 0.58 -3.69
N LEU A 125 2.62 0.77 -4.11
CA LEU A 125 1.83 -0.32 -4.67
C LEU A 125 2.40 -0.86 -5.98
N GLU A 126 2.88 -0.01 -6.87
CA GLU A 126 3.51 -0.43 -8.13
C GLU A 126 4.77 -1.23 -7.85
N SER A 127 5.59 -0.81 -6.88
CA SER A 127 6.77 -1.57 -6.43
C SER A 127 6.39 -2.97 -5.96
N ALA A 128 5.35 -3.11 -5.12
CA ALA A 128 4.86 -4.41 -4.68
C ALA A 128 4.26 -5.23 -5.84
N ALA A 129 3.41 -4.61 -6.66
CA ALA A 129 2.74 -5.26 -7.79
C ALA A 129 3.74 -5.74 -8.86
N ASN A 130 4.81 -4.99 -9.11
CA ASN A 130 5.88 -5.40 -10.03
C ASN A 130 6.68 -6.60 -9.52
N LYS A 131 6.65 -6.86 -8.21
CA LYS A 131 7.17 -8.09 -7.59
C LYS A 131 6.11 -9.18 -7.45
N ASN A 132 5.05 -9.13 -8.27
CA ASN A 132 3.93 -10.08 -8.27
C ASN A 132 3.09 -10.10 -6.98
N HIS A 133 3.01 -8.99 -6.25
CA HIS A 133 2.10 -8.89 -5.13
C HIS A 133 0.65 -8.77 -5.61
N PHE A 134 -0.14 -9.84 -5.44
CA PHE A 134 -1.49 -9.94 -5.99
C PHE A 134 -2.44 -8.86 -5.45
N ALA A 135 -2.45 -8.62 -4.13
CA ALA A 135 -3.34 -7.62 -3.54
C ALA A 135 -2.97 -6.19 -3.97
N ALA A 136 -1.70 -5.92 -4.29
CA ALA A 136 -1.27 -4.61 -4.79
C ALA A 136 -1.79 -4.36 -6.21
N MET A 137 -1.73 -5.37 -7.09
CA MET A 137 -2.32 -5.27 -8.44
C MET A 137 -3.82 -5.00 -8.36
N GLU A 138 -4.54 -5.70 -7.48
CA GLU A 138 -5.98 -5.48 -7.29
C GLU A 138 -6.27 -4.06 -6.79
N HIS A 139 -5.48 -3.55 -5.85
CA HIS A 139 -5.65 -2.19 -5.34
C HIS A 139 -5.40 -1.14 -6.42
N LEU A 140 -4.31 -1.25 -7.20
CA LEU A 140 -4.05 -0.35 -8.32
C LEU A 140 -5.18 -0.36 -9.34
N ALA A 141 -5.67 -1.55 -9.70
CA ALA A 141 -6.78 -1.68 -10.64
C ALA A 141 -8.05 -0.97 -10.13
N LYS A 142 -8.40 -1.15 -8.85
CA LYS A 142 -9.52 -0.43 -8.23
C LYS A 142 -9.30 1.07 -8.20
N THR A 143 -8.11 1.52 -7.85
CA THR A 143 -7.75 2.94 -7.77
C THR A 143 -7.93 3.63 -9.12
N TYR A 144 -7.39 3.06 -10.20
CA TYR A 144 -7.54 3.62 -11.55
C TYR A 144 -8.94 3.46 -12.14
N SER A 145 -9.72 2.46 -11.69
CA SER A 145 -11.12 2.28 -12.15
C SER A 145 -12.09 3.34 -11.60
N ALA A 146 -11.71 3.97 -10.48
CA ALA A 146 -12.49 4.97 -9.77
C ALA A 146 -11.96 6.38 -10.05
N ASP A 147 -12.81 7.40 -9.91
CA ASP A 147 -12.35 8.79 -9.97
C ASP A 147 -11.79 9.21 -8.60
N LYS A 148 -10.48 8.99 -8.41
CA LYS A 148 -9.78 9.34 -7.17
C LYS A 148 -9.14 10.73 -7.27
N PRO A 149 -9.27 11.59 -6.24
CA PRO A 149 -8.68 12.93 -6.25
C PRO A 149 -7.19 12.89 -6.58
N GLY A 150 -6.78 13.66 -7.58
CA GLY A 150 -5.37 13.81 -7.96
C GLY A 150 -4.78 12.65 -8.78
N ILE A 151 -5.52 11.57 -9.02
CA ILE A 151 -5.14 10.45 -9.88
C ILE A 151 -6.00 10.47 -11.15
N GLY A 152 -7.30 10.75 -11.01
CA GLY A 152 -8.25 10.66 -12.11
C GLY A 152 -8.60 9.22 -12.47
N ARG A 153 -9.68 9.04 -13.22
CA ARG A 153 -10.12 7.73 -13.70
C ARG A 153 -9.39 7.32 -14.98
N GLU A 154 -8.66 6.21 -14.94
CA GLU A 154 -7.90 5.65 -16.07
C GLU A 154 -8.30 4.17 -16.30
N PRO A 155 -9.41 3.91 -17.01
CA PRO A 155 -9.96 2.56 -17.14
C PRO A 155 -9.01 1.58 -17.85
N ASP A 156 -8.22 2.04 -18.83
CA ASP A 156 -7.29 1.18 -19.55
C ASP A 156 -6.16 0.69 -18.64
N VAL A 157 -5.60 1.57 -17.80
CA VAL A 157 -4.59 1.21 -16.80
C VAL A 157 -5.16 0.25 -15.76
N ALA A 158 -6.41 0.45 -15.34
CA ALA A 158 -7.09 -0.49 -14.46
C ALA A 158 -7.23 -1.90 -15.07
N LEU A 159 -7.61 -1.97 -16.36
CA LEU A 159 -7.74 -3.24 -17.09
C LEU A 159 -6.38 -3.96 -17.23
N GLU A 160 -5.28 -3.22 -17.41
CA GLU A 160 -3.93 -3.79 -17.43
C GLU A 160 -3.56 -4.44 -16.09
N TRP A 161 -3.81 -3.74 -14.97
CA TRP A 161 -3.55 -4.29 -13.64
C TRP A 161 -4.44 -5.49 -13.33
N TYR A 162 -5.73 -5.45 -13.70
CA TYR A 162 -6.61 -6.63 -13.59
C TYR A 162 -6.10 -7.80 -14.41
N ALA A 163 -5.70 -7.58 -15.67
CA ALA A 163 -5.18 -8.64 -16.53
C ALA A 163 -3.91 -9.29 -15.96
N ARG A 164 -3.00 -8.49 -15.40
CA ARG A 164 -1.80 -8.99 -14.71
C ARG A 164 -2.16 -9.84 -13.49
N GLY A 165 -3.10 -9.37 -12.67
CA GLY A 165 -3.58 -10.10 -11.48
C GLY A 165 -4.25 -11.42 -11.84
N ILE A 166 -5.08 -11.44 -12.89
CA ILE A 166 -5.72 -12.67 -13.41
C ILE A 166 -4.65 -13.66 -13.86
N LYS A 167 -3.69 -13.24 -14.68
CA LYS A 167 -2.61 -14.11 -15.16
C LYS A 167 -1.81 -14.70 -14.00
N LEU A 168 -1.47 -13.87 -13.00
CA LEU A 168 -0.77 -14.33 -11.80
C LEU A 168 -1.59 -15.36 -11.02
N ALA A 169 -2.88 -15.10 -10.81
CA ALA A 169 -3.77 -16.01 -10.10
C ALA A 169 -3.92 -17.35 -10.82
N LEU A 170 -4.07 -17.35 -12.14
CA LEU A 170 -4.11 -18.58 -12.95
C LEU A 170 -2.79 -19.37 -12.83
N ASN A 171 -1.64 -18.70 -12.96
CA ASN A 171 -0.32 -19.33 -12.76
C ASN A 171 -0.18 -19.98 -11.37
N GLN A 172 -0.81 -19.39 -10.34
CA GLN A 172 -0.82 -19.90 -8.97
C GLN A 172 -1.96 -20.91 -8.71
N ARG A 173 -2.74 -21.30 -9.73
CA ARG A 173 -3.94 -22.14 -9.63
C ARG A 173 -5.03 -21.58 -8.69
N LYS A 174 -5.01 -20.27 -8.46
CA LYS A 174 -6.02 -19.53 -7.67
C LYS A 174 -7.17 -19.10 -8.58
N ARG A 175 -7.92 -20.07 -9.11
CA ARG A 175 -9.00 -19.82 -10.08
C ARG A 175 -10.06 -18.84 -9.56
N MET A 176 -10.42 -18.95 -8.27
CA MET A 176 -11.45 -18.06 -7.68
C MET A 176 -11.01 -16.60 -7.65
N ASP A 177 -9.73 -16.34 -7.38
CA ASP A 177 -9.16 -14.99 -7.46
C ASP A 177 -9.19 -14.45 -8.90
N ALA A 178 -8.82 -15.30 -9.86
CA ALA A 178 -8.86 -14.94 -11.28
C ALA A 178 -10.29 -14.62 -11.75
N VAL A 179 -11.29 -15.43 -11.36
CA VAL A 179 -12.71 -15.18 -11.66
C VAL A 179 -13.19 -13.87 -11.02
N ARG A 180 -12.82 -13.62 -9.77
CA ARG A 180 -13.19 -12.39 -9.04
C ARG A 180 -12.66 -11.14 -9.74
N LEU A 181 -11.39 -11.13 -10.15
CA LEU A 181 -10.82 -10.01 -10.89
C LEU A 181 -11.43 -9.87 -12.30
N PHE A 182 -11.68 -10.98 -12.99
CA PHE A 182 -12.33 -10.96 -14.30
C PHE A 182 -13.74 -10.37 -14.25
N SER A 183 -14.54 -10.67 -13.22
CA SER A 183 -15.85 -10.04 -13.05
C SER A 183 -15.75 -8.52 -12.98
N ARG A 184 -14.76 -7.97 -12.26
CA ARG A 184 -14.51 -6.53 -12.19
C ARG A 184 -14.06 -5.95 -13.53
N MET A 185 -13.18 -6.67 -14.23
CA MET A 185 -12.71 -6.30 -15.55
C MET A 185 -13.87 -6.20 -16.57
N LYS A 186 -14.82 -7.15 -16.50
CA LYS A 186 -16.02 -7.20 -17.33
C LYS A 186 -17.04 -6.11 -16.99
N GLU A 187 -17.18 -5.77 -15.72
CA GLU A 187 -17.98 -4.63 -15.26
C GLU A 187 -17.42 -3.30 -15.78
N LEU A 188 -16.09 -3.19 -15.82
CA LEU A 188 -15.40 -1.98 -16.28
C LEU A 188 -15.49 -1.79 -17.80
N ASP A 189 -15.11 -2.83 -18.56
CA ASP A 189 -15.30 -2.87 -20.01
C ASP A 189 -15.30 -4.33 -20.53
N LYS A 190 -16.49 -4.84 -20.84
CA LYS A 190 -16.68 -6.17 -21.43
C LYS A 190 -16.09 -6.28 -22.84
N ALA A 191 -16.12 -5.21 -23.62
CA ALA A 191 -15.72 -5.22 -25.02
C ALA A 191 -14.20 -5.10 -25.19
N HIS A 192 -13.46 -4.68 -24.16
CA HIS A 192 -12.02 -4.46 -24.22
C HIS A 192 -11.23 -5.73 -24.62
N PRO A 193 -10.17 -5.61 -25.45
CA PRO A 193 -9.36 -6.75 -25.88
C PRO A 193 -8.75 -7.56 -24.73
N LEU A 194 -8.29 -6.89 -23.66
CA LEU A 194 -7.76 -7.58 -22.50
C LEU A 194 -8.84 -8.41 -21.79
N THR A 195 -10.09 -7.94 -21.74
CA THR A 195 -11.20 -8.65 -21.09
C THR A 195 -11.52 -9.93 -21.84
N ARG A 196 -11.61 -9.86 -23.18
CA ARG A 196 -11.81 -11.04 -24.04
C ARG A 196 -10.67 -12.05 -23.91
N LYS A 197 -9.43 -11.56 -23.80
CA LYS A 197 -8.26 -12.42 -23.59
C LYS A 197 -8.33 -13.13 -22.24
N ALA A 198 -8.60 -12.40 -21.16
CA ALA A 198 -8.74 -12.98 -19.82
C ALA A 198 -9.85 -14.03 -19.76
N GLU A 199 -10.97 -13.80 -20.44
CA GLU A 199 -12.06 -14.78 -20.58
C GLU A 199 -11.57 -16.08 -21.23
N LYS A 200 -10.86 -15.97 -22.36
CA LYS A 200 -10.28 -17.14 -23.05
C LYS A 200 -9.30 -17.90 -22.16
N ASP A 201 -8.41 -17.19 -21.47
CA ASP A 201 -7.41 -17.80 -20.59
C ASP A 201 -8.10 -18.59 -19.46
N LEU A 202 -9.10 -17.99 -18.81
CA LEU A 202 -9.92 -18.61 -17.75
C LEU A 202 -10.63 -19.89 -18.18
N TYR A 203 -11.23 -19.92 -19.37
CA TYR A 203 -11.99 -21.09 -19.83
C TYR A 203 -11.13 -22.14 -20.52
N SER A 204 -9.96 -21.76 -21.06
CA SER A 204 -9.00 -22.73 -21.62
C SER A 204 -8.36 -23.62 -20.54
N GLU A 205 -8.10 -23.10 -19.33
CA GLU A 205 -7.61 -23.93 -18.22
C GLU A 205 -8.62 -24.97 -17.74
N SER A 206 -9.91 -24.66 -17.80
CA SER A 206 -10.98 -25.60 -17.39
C SER A 206 -11.00 -26.88 -18.24
N SER A 207 -10.47 -26.81 -19.46
CA SER A 207 -10.39 -27.95 -20.38
C SER A 207 -9.11 -28.80 -20.23
N ARG A 208 -8.11 -28.33 -19.49
CA ARG A 208 -6.84 -29.06 -19.26
C ARG A 208 -6.81 -29.90 -17.98
N GLY A 209 -7.83 -29.76 -17.13
CA GLY A 209 -7.94 -30.46 -15.85
C GLY A 209 -8.89 -31.67 -15.86
N ASN A 210 -9.42 -32.04 -17.02
CA ASN A 210 -10.28 -33.23 -17.22
C ASN A 210 -9.53 -34.30 -18.02
#